data_AF-A0A1G8X2R9-F1
#
_entry.id   AF-A0A1G8X2R9-F1
#
_cell.length_a   1.000
_cell.length_b   1.000
_cell.length_c   1.000
_cell.angle_alpha   90.00
_cell.angle_beta   90.00
_cell.angle_gamma   90.00
#
_symmetry.space_group_name_H-M   'P 1'
#
loop_
_entity.id
_entity.type
_entity.pdbx_description
1 polymer ?
#
loop_
_entity_poly.entity_id
_entity_poly.type
_entity_poly.pdbx_seq_one_letter_code
_entity_poly.pdbx_strand_id
1 'polypeptide(L)'
;MHNSKYAMKLDQQDMGCIVVAPSLIPVRQGDRVKTDHRDALRLAQLLRAGELTAVWVPQEEDEALRDLVRAREDAKEDLLRARHRLSKFLLHHGMRAPQGVRNWTWQHRRWLDSLHFENRALLIVFQEYLHHLDENEQDIE
;
A
#
# COMPACT_ATOMS: atom_id res chain seq x y z
N MET A 1 9.83 5.46 -5.05
CA MET A 1 8.86 5.97 -6.03
C MET A 1 9.16 7.37 -6.56
N HIS A 2 9.93 8.24 -5.86
CA HIS A 2 10.16 9.61 -6.35
C HIS A 2 11.01 9.71 -7.64
N ASN A 3 11.99 8.81 -7.85
CA ASN A 3 12.95 8.98 -8.96
C ASN A 3 12.43 8.56 -10.35
N SER A 4 11.45 7.67 -10.47
CA SER A 4 10.91 7.28 -11.80
C SER A 4 10.09 8.41 -12.43
N LYS A 5 9.36 9.19 -11.61
CA LYS A 5 8.58 10.33 -12.09
C LYS A 5 9.45 11.44 -12.69
N TYR A 6 10.66 11.66 -12.16
CA TYR A 6 11.60 12.64 -12.72
C TYR A 6 12.18 12.21 -14.05
N ALA A 7 12.51 10.91 -14.20
CA ALA A 7 13.02 10.38 -15.47
C ALA A 7 11.99 10.51 -16.59
N MET A 8 10.72 10.17 -16.31
CA MET A 8 9.61 10.32 -17.26
C MET A 8 9.39 11.79 -17.67
N LYS A 9 9.52 12.73 -16.73
CA LYS A 9 9.37 14.17 -17.01
C LYS A 9 10.48 14.72 -17.93
N LEU A 10 11.70 14.21 -17.81
CA LEU A 10 12.82 14.63 -18.66
C LEU A 10 12.71 14.05 -20.07
N ASP A 11 12.22 12.82 -20.19
CA ASP A 11 11.92 12.18 -21.47
C ASP A 11 10.85 12.96 -22.26
N GLN A 12 9.80 13.44 -21.58
CA GLN A 12 8.78 14.34 -22.16
C GLN A 12 9.35 15.67 -22.67
N GLN A 13 10.55 16.06 -22.23
CA GLN A 13 11.23 17.29 -22.64
C GLN A 13 12.31 17.03 -23.72
N ASP A 14 12.30 15.85 -24.34
CA ASP A 14 13.27 15.41 -25.35
C ASP A 14 14.73 15.44 -24.84
N MET A 15 14.89 15.28 -23.52
CA MET A 15 16.19 15.16 -22.86
C MET A 15 16.45 13.69 -22.55
N GLY A 16 17.42 13.09 -23.24
CA GLY A 16 17.85 11.72 -23.00
C GLY A 16 18.20 11.48 -21.52
N CYS A 17 17.41 10.64 -20.84
CA CYS A 17 17.56 10.33 -19.43
C CYS A 17 17.82 8.84 -19.24
N ILE A 18 18.88 8.50 -18.50
CA ILE A 18 19.14 7.13 -18.08
C ILE A 18 19.02 7.01 -16.57
N VAL A 19 18.29 6.01 -16.10
CA VAL A 19 18.16 5.71 -14.67
C VAL A 19 19.08 4.55 -14.34
N VAL A 20 19.88 4.70 -13.29
CA VAL A 20 20.85 3.68 -12.84
C VAL A 20 20.63 3.41 -11.36
N ALA A 21 20.57 2.13 -10.98
CA ALA A 21 20.49 1.75 -9.57
C ALA A 21 21.83 2.00 -8.87
N PRO A 22 21.85 2.65 -7.69
CA PRO A 22 23.09 2.91 -6.95
C PRO A 22 23.96 1.68 -6.69
N SER A 23 23.32 0.51 -6.53
CA SER A 23 23.99 -0.78 -6.32
C SER A 23 24.77 -1.29 -7.53
N LEU A 24 24.45 -0.82 -8.74
CA LEU A 24 25.11 -1.21 -9.99
C LEU A 24 26.24 -0.25 -10.39
N ILE A 25 26.42 0.84 -9.64
CA ILE A 25 27.47 1.83 -9.93
C ILE A 25 28.79 1.31 -9.35
N PRO A 26 29.86 1.13 -10.15
CA PRO A 26 31.15 0.69 -9.63
C PRO A 26 31.70 1.67 -8.60
N VAL A 27 31.97 1.20 -7.37
CA VAL A 27 32.57 2.00 -6.29
C VAL A 27 34.02 1.57 -6.07
N ARG A 28 34.95 2.54 -5.98
CA ARG A 28 36.36 2.26 -5.65
C ARG A 28 36.51 2.25 -4.13
N GLN A 29 37.17 1.22 -3.59
CA GLN A 29 37.46 1.16 -2.16
C GLN A 29 38.39 2.33 -1.75
N GLY A 30 38.08 2.99 -0.62
CA GLY A 30 38.87 4.10 -0.07
C GLY A 30 38.40 5.50 -0.49
N ASP A 31 37.45 5.61 -1.41
CA ASP A 31 36.92 6.89 -1.89
C ASP A 31 35.78 7.37 -0.98
N ARG A 32 36.14 7.97 0.17
CA ARG A 32 35.20 8.35 1.25
C ARG A 32 34.72 9.80 1.22
N VAL A 33 35.29 10.64 0.34
CA VAL A 33 34.94 12.06 0.27
C VAL A 33 33.84 12.25 -0.78
N LYS A 34 32.60 12.29 -0.31
CA LYS A 34 31.43 12.57 -1.14
C LYS A 34 31.29 14.07 -1.36
N THR A 35 31.35 14.51 -2.62
CA THR A 35 30.96 15.86 -3.03
C THR A 35 30.18 15.79 -4.34
N ASP A 36 29.12 16.59 -4.48
CA ASP A 36 28.23 16.53 -5.64
C ASP A 36 28.98 16.72 -6.97
N HIS A 37 30.00 17.58 -6.98
CA HIS A 37 30.86 17.78 -8.15
C HIS A 37 31.66 16.53 -8.55
N ARG A 38 32.26 15.82 -7.57
CA ARG A 38 33.02 14.59 -7.85
C ARG A 38 32.11 13.46 -8.30
N ASP A 39 30.95 13.34 -7.66
CA ASP A 39 29.95 12.33 -8.02
C ASP A 39 29.43 12.56 -9.45
N ALA A 40 29.11 13.80 -9.82
CA ALA A 40 28.69 14.14 -11.18
C ALA A 40 29.76 13.82 -12.22
N LEU A 41 31.02 14.19 -11.96
CA LEU A 41 32.14 13.89 -12.87
C LEU A 41 32.36 12.38 -13.04
N ARG A 42 32.27 11.63 -11.95
CA ARG A 42 32.38 10.16 -11.96
C ARG A 42 31.27 9.52 -12.79
N LEU A 43 30.03 9.92 -12.58
CA LEU A 43 28.89 9.42 -13.36
C LEU A 43 29.04 9.73 -14.85
N ALA A 44 29.48 10.94 -15.20
CA ALA A 44 29.76 11.30 -16.59
C ALA A 44 30.87 10.46 -17.23
N GLN A 45 31.93 10.12 -16.47
CA GLN A 45 32.99 9.24 -16.94
C GLN A 45 32.49 7.81 -17.18
N LEU A 46 31.72 7.26 -16.24
CA LEU A 46 31.13 5.91 -16.35
C LEU A 46 30.13 5.83 -17.50
N LEU A 47 29.31 6.87 -17.68
CA LEU A 47 28.37 6.98 -18.80
C LEU A 47 29.11 6.96 -20.13
N ARG A 48 30.16 7.79 -20.28
CA ARG A 48 30.97 7.84 -21.50
C ARG A 48 31.68 6.51 -21.78
N ALA A 49 32.07 5.79 -20.73
CA ALA A 49 32.71 4.48 -20.85
C ALA A 49 31.71 3.34 -21.16
N GLY A 50 30.39 3.60 -21.11
CA GLY A 50 29.36 2.57 -21.26
C GLY A 50 29.28 1.61 -20.07
N GLU A 51 29.82 1.98 -18.91
CA GLU A 51 29.90 1.14 -17.71
C GLU A 51 28.65 1.25 -16.81
N LEU A 52 27.70 2.13 -17.16
CA LEU A 52 26.44 2.27 -16.43
C LEU A 52 25.39 1.31 -16.98
N THR A 53 24.84 0.48 -16.10
CA THR A 53 23.70 -0.39 -16.45
C THR A 53 22.39 0.35 -16.19
N ALA A 54 21.66 0.66 -17.27
CA ALA A 54 20.33 1.27 -17.15
C ALA A 54 19.36 0.29 -16.49
N VAL A 55 18.56 0.80 -15.56
CA VAL A 55 17.43 0.07 -14.99
C VAL A 55 16.14 0.50 -15.65
N TRP A 56 15.22 -0.45 -15.77
CA TRP A 56 13.91 -0.20 -16.34
C TRP A 56 13.12 0.82 -15.51
N VAL A 57 12.51 1.78 -16.20
CA VAL A 57 11.64 2.81 -15.63
C VAL A 57 10.19 2.44 -16.00
N PRO A 58 9.29 2.27 -15.01
CA PRO A 58 7.88 2.03 -15.27
C PRO A 58 7.28 3.14 -16.13
N GLN A 59 6.47 2.76 -17.11
CA GLN A 59 5.67 3.68 -17.91
C GLN A 59 4.41 4.11 -17.14
N GLU A 60 3.66 5.06 -17.71
CA GLU A 60 2.41 5.55 -17.11
C GLU A 60 1.42 4.42 -16.85
N GLU A 61 1.27 3.52 -17.82
CA GLU A 61 0.38 2.36 -17.74
C GLU A 61 0.78 1.39 -16.61
N ASP A 62 2.09 1.19 -16.39
CA ASP A 62 2.59 0.34 -15.30
C ASP A 62 2.30 0.94 -13.92
N GLU A 63 2.44 2.26 -13.79
CA GLU A 63 2.16 2.94 -12.53
C GLU A 63 0.65 3.00 -12.26
N ALA A 64 -0.17 3.18 -13.30
CA ALA A 64 -1.62 3.07 -13.19
C ALA A 64 -2.08 1.67 -12.74
N LEU A 65 -1.48 0.60 -13.29
CA LEU A 65 -1.75 -0.77 -12.84
C LEU A 65 -1.33 -0.97 -11.37
N ARG A 66 -0.21 -0.40 -10.95
CA ARG A 66 0.23 -0.46 -9.55
C ARG A 66 -0.71 0.30 -8.63
N ASP A 67 -1.22 1.45 -9.05
CA ASP A 67 -2.21 2.21 -8.28
C ASP A 67 -3.51 1.41 -8.09
N LEU A 68 -3.94 0.64 -9.10
CA LEU A 68 -5.06 -0.30 -8.95
C LEU A 68 -4.78 -1.37 -7.89
N VAL A 69 -3.59 -1.97 -7.89
CA VAL A 69 -3.20 -2.97 -6.88
C VAL A 69 -3.17 -2.35 -5.48
N ARG A 70 -2.59 -1.15 -5.34
CA ARG A 70 -2.56 -0.41 -4.06
C ARG A 70 -3.96 -0.11 -3.56
N ALA A 71 -4.85 0.40 -4.42
CA ALA A 71 -6.24 0.66 -4.05
C ALA A 71 -6.95 -0.59 -3.51
N ARG A 72 -6.70 -1.76 -4.13
CA ARG A 72 -7.23 -3.03 -3.65
C ARG A 72 -6.62 -3.46 -2.30
N GLU A 73 -5.34 -3.21 -2.08
CA GLU A 73 -4.68 -3.47 -0.79
C GLU A 73 -5.24 -2.56 0.31
N ASP A 74 -5.41 -1.28 0.03
CA ASP A 74 -6.02 -0.30 0.95
C ASP A 74 -7.44 -0.73 1.35
N ALA A 75 -8.28 -1.10 0.39
CA ALA A 75 -9.64 -1.61 0.67
C ALA A 75 -9.64 -2.85 1.58
N LYS A 76 -8.70 -3.78 1.37
CA LYS A 76 -8.54 -4.95 2.26
C LYS A 76 -8.11 -4.58 3.67
N GLU A 77 -7.23 -3.60 3.81
CA GLU A 77 -6.84 -3.08 5.11
C GLU A 77 -8.02 -2.42 5.83
N ASP A 78 -8.84 -1.66 5.10
CA ASP A 78 -10.02 -1.00 5.66
C ASP A 78 -11.09 -2.01 6.10
N LEU A 79 -11.34 -3.07 5.33
CA LEU A 79 -12.17 -4.19 5.76
C LEU A 79 -11.65 -4.82 7.06
N LEU A 80 -10.33 -5.05 7.16
CA LEU A 80 -9.73 -5.59 8.39
C LEU A 80 -9.91 -4.64 9.58
N ARG A 81 -9.75 -3.33 9.37
CA ARG A 81 -9.98 -2.30 10.40
C ARG A 81 -11.44 -2.29 10.84
N ALA A 82 -12.41 -2.36 9.92
CA ALA A 82 -13.84 -2.44 10.23
C ALA A 82 -14.17 -3.68 11.07
N ARG A 83 -13.68 -4.84 10.64
CA ARG A 83 -13.77 -6.12 11.38
C ARG A 83 -13.22 -6.02 12.81
N HIS A 84 -12.06 -5.41 12.97
CA HIS A 84 -11.46 -5.20 14.30
C HIS A 84 -12.27 -4.23 15.17
N ARG A 85 -12.80 -3.14 14.61
CA ARG A 85 -13.65 -2.19 15.35
C ARG A 85 -14.90 -2.90 15.90
N LEU A 86 -15.61 -3.63 15.05
CA LEU A 86 -16.80 -4.39 15.46
C LEU A 86 -16.46 -5.45 16.51
N SER A 87 -15.41 -6.25 16.28
CA SER A 87 -14.97 -7.26 17.26
C SER A 87 -14.65 -6.66 18.63
N LYS A 88 -13.92 -5.53 18.66
CA LYS A 88 -13.56 -4.85 19.92
C LYS A 88 -14.79 -4.29 20.62
N PHE A 89 -15.71 -3.71 19.89
CA PHE A 89 -16.98 -3.23 20.43
C PHE A 89 -17.77 -4.36 21.09
N LEU A 90 -17.94 -5.49 20.39
CA LEU A 90 -18.64 -6.65 20.93
C LEU A 90 -17.94 -7.22 22.18
N LEU A 91 -16.61 -7.34 22.14
CA LEU A 91 -15.83 -7.81 23.28
C LEU A 91 -15.94 -6.88 24.49
N HIS A 92 -15.96 -5.56 24.28
CA HIS A 92 -16.13 -4.57 25.35
C HIS A 92 -17.47 -4.73 26.07
N HIS A 93 -18.52 -5.10 25.33
CA HIS A 93 -19.86 -5.38 25.88
C HIS A 93 -20.05 -6.85 26.29
N GLY A 94 -18.98 -7.65 26.34
CA GLY A 94 -19.03 -9.05 26.78
C GLY A 94 -19.69 -10.01 25.79
N MET A 95 -19.98 -9.57 24.57
CA MET A 95 -20.62 -10.39 23.54
C MET A 95 -19.58 -11.24 22.83
N ARG A 96 -19.81 -12.55 22.80
CA ARG A 96 -18.94 -13.52 22.13
C ARG A 96 -19.76 -14.46 21.27
N ALA A 97 -19.22 -14.79 20.10
CA ALA A 97 -19.84 -15.78 19.24
C ALA A 97 -19.92 -17.15 19.96
N PRO A 98 -20.95 -17.96 19.68
CA PRO A 98 -21.08 -19.30 20.24
C PRO A 98 -19.85 -20.16 19.95
N GLN A 99 -19.58 -21.12 20.83
CA GLN A 99 -18.45 -22.03 20.67
C GLN A 99 -18.58 -22.80 19.33
N GLY A 100 -17.49 -22.83 18.56
CA GLY A 100 -17.44 -23.47 17.24
C GLY A 100 -17.75 -22.54 16.06
N VAL A 101 -18.27 -21.34 16.30
CA VAL A 101 -18.48 -20.34 15.25
C VAL A 101 -17.15 -19.63 14.97
N ARG A 102 -16.68 -19.71 13.72
CA ARG A 102 -15.49 -18.98 13.25
C ARG A 102 -15.86 -17.56 12.83
N ASN A 103 -15.03 -16.59 13.22
CA ASN A 103 -15.23 -15.18 12.86
C ASN A 103 -15.31 -14.97 11.34
N TRP A 104 -16.14 -14.03 10.92
CA TRP A 104 -16.30 -13.61 9.51
C TRP A 104 -16.75 -14.72 8.56
N THR A 105 -17.35 -15.79 9.09
CA THR A 105 -18.06 -16.80 8.30
C THR A 105 -19.55 -16.47 8.24
N TRP A 106 -20.28 -17.14 7.33
CA TRP A 106 -21.74 -17.02 7.26
C TRP A 106 -22.44 -17.29 8.61
N GLN A 107 -21.95 -18.27 9.38
CA GLN A 107 -22.49 -18.56 10.72
C GLN A 107 -22.26 -17.39 11.70
N HIS A 108 -21.09 -16.75 11.62
CA HIS A 108 -20.80 -15.57 12.42
C HIS A 108 -21.67 -14.38 12.01
N ARG A 109 -21.92 -14.18 10.70
CA ARG A 109 -22.81 -13.13 10.23
C ARG A 109 -24.23 -13.32 10.75
N ARG A 110 -24.77 -14.53 10.65
CA ARG A 110 -26.08 -14.87 11.21
C ARG A 110 -26.15 -14.65 12.73
N TRP A 111 -25.05 -14.90 13.45
CA TRP A 111 -24.98 -14.59 14.87
C TRP A 111 -25.02 -13.08 15.13
N LEU A 112 -24.27 -12.28 14.36
CA LEU A 112 -24.33 -10.81 14.45
C LEU A 112 -25.75 -10.30 14.24
N ASP A 113 -26.48 -10.82 13.24
CA ASP A 113 -27.86 -10.44 12.95
C ASP A 113 -28.84 -10.81 14.08
N SER A 114 -28.46 -11.76 14.96
CA SER A 114 -29.27 -12.17 16.10
C SER A 114 -29.06 -11.33 17.37
N LEU A 115 -28.07 -10.42 17.36
CA LEU A 115 -27.76 -9.59 18.52
C LEU A 115 -28.84 -8.52 18.73
N HIS A 116 -29.29 -8.40 19.97
CA HIS A 116 -30.25 -7.39 20.39
C HIS A 116 -29.63 -6.54 21.49
N PHE A 117 -29.89 -5.23 21.43
CA PHE A 117 -29.38 -4.25 22.39
C PHE A 117 -30.54 -3.52 23.05
N GLU A 118 -30.63 -3.57 24.38
CA GLU A 118 -31.63 -2.83 25.14
C GLU A 118 -31.38 -1.31 25.07
N ASN A 119 -30.10 -0.91 25.05
CA ASN A 119 -29.71 0.48 24.91
C ASN A 119 -29.68 0.90 23.44
N ARG A 120 -30.52 1.87 23.08
CA ARG A 120 -30.65 2.39 21.72
C ARG A 120 -29.36 3.03 21.17
N ALA A 121 -28.56 3.68 22.02
CA ALA A 121 -27.29 4.26 21.57
C ALA A 121 -26.29 3.16 21.16
N LEU A 122 -26.24 2.06 21.91
CA LEU A 122 -25.39 0.91 21.55
C LEU A 122 -25.88 0.23 20.27
N LEU A 123 -27.19 0.13 20.08
CA LEU A 123 -27.77 -0.40 18.84
C LEU A 123 -27.33 0.41 17.62
N ILE A 124 -27.38 1.75 17.71
CA ILE A 124 -26.97 2.64 16.61
C ILE A 124 -25.48 2.44 16.30
N VAL A 125 -24.61 2.41 17.32
CA VAL A 125 -23.17 2.18 17.13
C VAL A 125 -22.89 0.82 16.49
N PHE A 126 -23.60 -0.22 16.92
CA PHE A 126 -23.49 -1.55 16.32
C PHE A 126 -23.90 -1.57 14.85
N GLN A 127 -25.04 -0.94 14.52
CA GLN A 127 -25.54 -0.83 13.16
C GLN A 127 -24.58 -0.06 12.26
N GLU A 128 -23.98 1.02 12.77
CA GLU A 128 -22.97 1.79 12.04
C GLU A 128 -21.73 0.95 11.72
N TYR A 129 -21.24 0.18 12.69
CA TYR A 129 -20.10 -0.72 12.45
C TYR A 129 -20.41 -1.85 11.48
N LEU A 130 -21.64 -2.39 11.51
CA LEU A 130 -22.09 -3.38 10.52
C LEU A 130 -22.20 -2.77 9.13
N HIS A 131 -22.80 -1.58 9.02
CA HIS A 131 -22.94 -0.88 7.75
C HIS A 131 -21.59 -0.62 7.09
N HIS A 132 -20.64 -0.06 7.84
CA HIS A 132 -19.28 0.14 7.35
C HIS A 132 -18.61 -1.17 6.94
N LEU A 133 -18.83 -2.26 7.68
CA LEU A 133 -18.28 -3.55 7.27
C LEU A 133 -18.86 -4.01 5.93
N ASP A 134 -20.16 -3.82 5.70
CA ASP A 134 -20.83 -4.20 4.47
C ASP A 134 -20.36 -3.36 3.26
N GLU A 135 -20.18 -2.05 3.45
CA GLU A 135 -19.57 -1.17 2.43
C GLU A 135 -18.16 -1.66 2.05
N ASN A 136 -17.31 -1.95 3.05
CA ASN A 136 -15.95 -2.41 2.80
C ASN A 136 -15.89 -3.81 2.16
N GLU A 137 -16.88 -4.68 2.39
CA GLU A 137 -16.97 -5.97 1.70
C GLU A 137 -17.34 -5.80 0.23
N GLN A 138 -18.17 -4.81 -0.12
CA GLN A 138 -18.51 -4.49 -1.51
C GLN A 138 -17.32 -3.87 -2.27
N ASP A 139 -16.50 -3.05 -1.63
CA ASP A 139 -15.35 -2.39 -2.26
C ASP A 139 -14.24 -3.37 -2.71
N ILE A 140 -14.26 -4.61 -2.22
CA ILE A 140 -13.25 -5.64 -2.52
C ILE A 140 -13.69 -6.62 -3.62
N GLU A 141 -15.00 -6.75 -3.86
CA GLU A 141 -15.60 -7.64 -4.89
C GLU A 141 -15.46 -7.08 -6.30
#